data_AF-A0A955AF51-F1
#
_entry.id   AF-A0A955AF51-F1
#
_cell.length_a   1.000
_cell.length_b   1.000
_cell.length_c   1.000
_cell.angle_alpha   90.00
_cell.angle_beta   90.00
_cell.angle_gamma   90.00
#
_symmetry.space_group_name_H-M   'P 1'
#
loop_
_entity.id
_entity.type
_entity.pdbx_description
1 polymer ?
#
loop_
_entity_poly.entity_id
_entity_poly.type
_entity_poly.pdbx_seq_one_letter_code
_entity_poly.pdbx_strand_id
1 'polypeptide(L)'
;MIRYEISHTTRYFHSDPVALSHNLVHLEPRTSDHQRCMSYRLMVHPSPSDRLRRRDYFGNHTQSFAVYEPHKKMSVTATSVVEVAASVLPSQ
;
A
#
# COMPACT_ATOMS: atom_id res chain seq x y z
N MET A 1 13.63 7.64 18.29
CA MET A 1 12.58 7.16 17.38
C MET A 1 12.89 5.70 17.05
N ILE A 2 11.88 4.84 17.00
CA ILE A 2 12.04 3.43 16.60
C ILE A 2 11.77 3.34 15.11
N ARG A 3 12.58 2.56 14.38
CA ARG A 3 12.41 2.34 12.95
C ARG A 3 11.87 0.94 12.69
N TYR A 4 10.83 0.85 11.88
CA TYR A 4 10.20 -0.39 11.44
C TYR A 4 10.37 -0.54 9.93
N GLU A 5 10.61 -1.77 9.50
CA GLU A 5 10.41 -2.19 8.12
C GLU A 5 9.15 -3.05 8.05
N ILE A 6 8.20 -2.64 7.21
CA ILE A 6 6.87 -3.23 7.12
C ILE A 6 6.68 -3.76 5.70
N SER A 7 6.28 -5.02 5.59
CA SER A 7 5.91 -5.66 4.33
C SER A 7 4.49 -6.20 4.41
N HIS A 8 3.62 -5.75 3.50
CA HIS A 8 2.25 -6.21 3.36
C HIS A 8 2.07 -6.85 1.99
N THR A 9 1.48 -8.04 1.91
CA THR A 9 1.16 -8.69 0.63
C THR A 9 -0.27 -9.19 0.59
N THR A 10 -1.05 -8.71 -0.36
CA THR A 10 -2.37 -9.25 -0.71
C THR A 10 -2.24 -10.12 -1.97
N ARG A 11 -2.84 -11.31 -1.98
CA ARG A 11 -2.89 -12.20 -3.15
C ARG A 11 -4.34 -12.53 -3.50
N TYR A 12 -4.68 -12.35 -4.77
CA TYR A 12 -5.95 -12.71 -5.36
C TYR A 12 -5.80 -13.97 -6.18
N PHE A 13 -6.78 -14.87 -6.06
CA PHE A 13 -6.89 -16.09 -6.84
C PHE A 13 -8.34 -16.21 -7.33
N HIS A 14 -8.51 -16.22 -8.65
CA HIS A 14 -9.81 -16.39 -9.30
C HIS A 14 -9.89 -17.79 -9.94
N SER A 15 -11.09 -18.39 -9.91
CA SER A 15 -11.34 -19.66 -10.59
C SER A 15 -11.11 -19.55 -12.10
N ASP A 16 -11.52 -18.41 -12.66
CA ASP A 16 -11.45 -18.08 -14.09
C ASP A 16 -10.66 -16.78 -14.31
N PRO A 17 -10.07 -16.57 -15.51
CA PRO A 17 -9.29 -15.37 -15.78
C PRO A 17 -10.16 -14.12 -15.71
N VAL A 18 -9.75 -13.13 -14.93
CA VAL A 18 -10.36 -11.79 -14.97
C VAL A 18 -9.72 -11.00 -16.11
N ALA A 19 -10.54 -10.41 -16.97
CA ALA A 19 -10.06 -9.66 -18.14
C ALA A 19 -9.61 -8.23 -17.80
N LEU A 20 -10.18 -7.63 -16.75
CA LEU A 20 -9.86 -6.29 -16.27
C LEU A 20 -9.99 -6.24 -14.75
N SER A 21 -8.97 -5.70 -14.08
CA SER A 21 -8.99 -5.50 -12.63
C SER A 21 -8.59 -4.06 -12.28
N HIS A 22 -9.54 -3.28 -11.77
CA HIS A 22 -9.31 -1.95 -11.23
C HIS A 22 -9.19 -2.01 -9.71
N ASN A 23 -8.14 -1.42 -9.16
CA ASN A 23 -7.84 -1.49 -7.74
C ASN A 23 -7.56 -0.09 -7.19
N LEU A 24 -7.92 0.10 -5.91
CA LEU A 24 -7.57 1.26 -5.10
C LEU A 24 -6.99 0.76 -3.79
N VAL A 25 -5.77 1.18 -3.47
CA VAL A 25 -5.06 0.73 -2.26
C VAL A 25 -4.69 1.90 -1.35
N HIS A 26 -4.72 1.62 -0.05
CA HIS A 26 -4.38 2.53 1.04
C HIS A 26 -3.21 1.95 1.85
N LEU A 27 -2.12 1.64 1.16
CA LEU A 27 -0.99 0.86 1.72
C LEU A 27 0.25 1.70 2.03
N GLU A 28 0.23 3.00 1.74
CA GLU A 28 1.31 3.93 2.07
C GLU A 28 1.04 4.55 3.46
N PRO A 29 1.90 4.27 4.48
CA PRO A 29 1.71 4.82 5.81
C PRO A 29 1.70 6.35 5.80
N ARG A 30 0.76 6.95 6.53
CA ARG A 30 0.64 8.41 6.61
C ARG A 30 1.71 8.99 7.53
N THR A 31 2.46 9.97 7.03
CA THR A 31 3.31 10.83 7.88
C THR A 31 2.46 11.75 8.74
N SER A 32 2.76 11.82 10.04
CA SER A 32 2.08 12.63 11.06
C SER A 32 3.05 13.02 12.18
N ASP A 33 2.59 13.73 13.21
CA ASP A 33 3.47 14.22 14.29
C ASP A 33 4.13 13.08 15.10
N HIS A 34 3.53 11.90 15.11
CA HIS A 34 4.03 10.75 15.88
C HIS A 34 4.70 9.66 15.01
N GLN A 35 4.65 9.77 13.68
CA GLN A 35 5.30 8.82 12.77
C GLN A 35 5.70 9.45 11.44
N ARG A 36 6.78 8.97 10.82
CA ARG A 36 7.25 9.43 9.52
C ARG A 36 7.51 8.25 8.58
N CYS A 37 6.87 8.26 7.42
CA CYS A 37 7.16 7.29 6.36
C CYS A 37 8.42 7.74 5.61
N MET A 38 9.50 6.97 5.76
CA MET A 38 10.82 7.26 5.18
C MET A 38 10.93 6.77 3.74
N SER A 39 10.33 5.62 3.46
CA SER A 39 10.24 5.05 2.12
C SER A 39 8.99 4.20 1.98
N TYR A 40 8.45 4.13 0.77
CA TYR A 40 7.34 3.27 0.42
C TYR A 40 7.46 2.81 -1.03
N ARG A 41 7.22 1.53 -1.28
CA ARG A 41 7.21 0.91 -2.61
C ARG A 41 6.00 -0.01 -2.73
N LEU A 42 5.27 0.14 -3.83
CA LEU A 42 4.19 -0.77 -4.20
C LEU A 42 4.59 -1.57 -5.45
N MET A 43 4.64 -2.89 -5.32
CA MET A 43 4.82 -3.83 -6.43
C MET A 43 3.50 -4.55 -6.69
N VAL A 44 3.14 -4.68 -7.97
CA VAL A 44 1.92 -5.36 -8.39
C VAL A 44 2.31 -6.31 -9.52
N HIS A 45 1.84 -7.55 -9.43
CA HIS A 45 2.00 -8.57 -10.47
C HIS A 45 0.64 -9.19 -10.79
N PRO A 46 0.21 -9.29 -12.06
CA PRO A 46 0.88 -8.76 -13.25
C PRO A 46 1.08 -7.23 -13.21
N SER A 47 2.02 -6.73 -14.01
CA SER A 47 2.36 -5.30 -14.00
C SER A 47 1.16 -4.49 -14.51
N PRO A 48 0.70 -3.48 -13.75
CA PRO A 48 -0.40 -2.62 -14.20
C PRO A 48 0.10 -1.67 -15.28
N SER A 49 -0.77 -1.35 -16.24
CA SER A 49 -0.45 -0.41 -17.33
C SER A 49 -0.47 1.03 -16.85
N ASP A 50 -1.36 1.34 -15.90
CA ASP A 50 -1.53 2.69 -15.36
C ASP A 50 -1.50 2.67 -13.83
N ARG A 51 -0.96 3.75 -13.25
CA ARG A 51 -1.01 4.01 -11.80
C ARG A 51 -1.24 5.48 -11.54
N LEU A 52 -2.10 5.79 -10.58
CA LEU A 52 -2.33 7.15 -10.12
C LEU A 52 -2.24 7.22 -8.60
N ARG A 53 -1.44 8.17 -8.11
CA ARG A 53 -1.37 8.48 -6.68
C ARG A 53 -2.20 9.71 -6.37
N ARG A 54 -2.94 9.66 -5.26
CA ARG A 54 -3.73 10.77 -4.73
C ARG A 54 -3.62 10.83 -3.22
N ARG A 55 -4.05 11.96 -2.66
CA ARG A 55 -4.27 12.12 -1.22
C ARG A 55 -5.77 12.25 -0.99
N ASP A 56 -6.31 11.45 -0.07
CA ASP A 56 -7.72 11.55 0.31
C ASP A 56 -7.96 12.76 1.23
N TYR A 57 -9.24 12.99 1.58
CA TYR A 57 -9.64 14.08 2.46
C TYR A 57 -9.02 14.02 3.86
N PHE A 58 -8.69 12.81 4.35
CA PHE A 58 -8.08 12.58 5.67
C PHE A 58 -6.55 12.66 5.64
N GLY A 59 -5.99 12.95 4.46
CA GLY A 59 -4.57 13.09 4.26
C GLY A 59 -3.82 11.77 4.04
N ASN A 60 -4.52 10.63 3.88
CA ASN A 60 -3.90 9.36 3.54
C ASN A 60 -3.48 9.33 2.08
N HIS A 61 -2.39 8.64 1.79
CA HIS A 61 -1.99 8.35 0.43
C HIS A 61 -2.80 7.17 -0.12
N THR A 62 -3.34 7.36 -1.31
CA THR A 62 -4.08 6.34 -2.05
C THR A 62 -3.40 6.11 -3.39
N GLN A 63 -3.41 4.87 -3.87
CA GLN A 63 -2.91 4.53 -5.20
C GLN A 63 -3.93 3.69 -5.94
N SER A 64 -4.39 4.17 -7.10
CA SER A 64 -5.19 3.38 -8.01
C SER A 64 -4.35 2.81 -9.15
N PHE A 65 -4.72 1.64 -9.64
CA PHE A 65 -4.07 0.99 -10.78
C PHE A 65 -5.02 0.02 -11.48
N ALA A 66 -4.72 -0.28 -12.74
CA ALA A 66 -5.46 -1.23 -13.56
C ALA A 66 -4.54 -2.28 -14.16
N VAL A 67 -4.97 -3.55 -14.11
CA VAL A 67 -4.32 -4.67 -14.81
C VAL A 67 -5.27 -5.11 -15.93
N TYR A 68 -4.82 -4.96 -17.18
CA TYR A 68 -5.59 -5.29 -18.39
C TYR A 68 -5.24 -6.67 -18.96
N GLU A 69 -4.12 -7.26 -18.54
CA GLU A 69 -3.75 -8.62 -18.96
C GLU A 69 -4.70 -9.63 -18.29
N PRO A 70 -5.33 -10.55 -19.03
CA PRO A 70 -6.14 -11.60 -18.44
C PRO A 70 -5.33 -12.46 -17.46
N HIS A 71 -5.78 -12.56 -16.22
CA HIS A 71 -5.03 -13.29 -15.18
C HIS A 71 -5.96 -14.03 -14.22
N LYS A 72 -5.48 -15.16 -13.70
CA LYS A 72 -6.13 -15.86 -12.57
C LYS A 72 -5.58 -15.44 -11.22
N LYS A 73 -4.40 -14.82 -11.21
CA LYS A 73 -3.65 -14.49 -10.00
C LYS A 73 -3.17 -13.06 -10.08
N MET A 74 -3.30 -12.33 -8.98
CA MET A 74 -2.68 -11.02 -8.82
C MET A 74 -2.09 -10.91 -7.42
N SER A 75 -0.91 -10.32 -7.29
CA SER A 75 -0.29 -10.01 -6.02
C SER A 75 0.02 -8.52 -5.92
N VAL A 76 -0.26 -7.94 -4.76
CA VAL A 76 0.02 -6.55 -4.43
C VAL A 76 0.89 -6.56 -3.17
N THR A 77 2.15 -6.14 -3.31
CA THR A 77 3.11 -6.09 -2.22
C THR A 77 3.53 -4.66 -1.95
N ALA A 78 3.28 -4.18 -0.74
CA ALA A 78 3.73 -2.90 -0.23
C ALA A 78 4.87 -3.11 0.75
N THR A 79 6.00 -2.42 0.53
CA THR A 79 7.08 -2.34 1.51
C THR A 79 7.27 -0.89 1.94
N SER A 80 7.49 -0.67 3.24
CA SER A 80 7.70 0.66 3.79
C SER A 80 8.70 0.65 4.95
N VAL A 81 9.42 1.76 5.09
CA VAL A 81 10.24 2.05 6.27
C VAL A 81 9.59 3.19 7.01
N VAL A 82 9.24 2.98 8.28
CA VAL A 82 8.52 3.97 9.10
C VAL A 82 9.30 4.23 10.39
N GLU A 83 9.49 5.50 10.71
CA GLU A 83 10.00 5.94 12.00
C GLU A 83 8.83 6.34 12.90
N VAL A 84 8.80 5.83 14.13
CA VAL A 84 7.74 6.11 15.11
C VAL A 84 8.37 6.78 16.34
N ALA A 85 7.76 7.88 16.78
CA ALA A 85 8.13 8.53 18.03
C ALA A 85 7.72 7.65 19.21
N ALA A 86 8.49 7.67 20.30
CA ALA A 86 8.10 6.93 21.49
C ALA A 86 6.79 7.50 22.04
N SER A 87 5.78 6.64 22.21
CA SER A 87 4.56 7.02 22.91
C SER A 87 4.90 7.12 24.40
N VAL A 88 4.67 8.28 25.01
CA VAL A 88 4.56 8.36 26.47
C VAL A 88 3.22 7.71 26.80
N LEU A 89 3.25 6.52 27.41
CA LEU A 89 2.04 5.91 27.95
C LEU A 89 1.42 6.92 28.92
N PRO A 90 0.10 7.20 28.86
CA PRO A 90 -0.54 8.02 29.87
C PRO A 90 -0.24 7.42 31.25
N SER A 91 0.19 8.24 32.20
CA SER A 91 0.28 7.81 33.60
C SER A 91 -1.12 7.36 34.04
N GLN A 92 -1.22 6.12 34.54
CA GLN A 92 -2.44 5.64 35.20
C GLN A 92 -2.73 6.43 36.47
#